data_AF-A0AAW6UA72-F1
#
_entry.id   AF-A0AAW6UA72-F1
#
_cell.length_a   1.000
_cell.length_b   1.000
_cell.length_c   1.000
_cell.angle_alpha   90.00
_cell.angle_beta   90.00
_cell.angle_gamma   90.00
#
_symmetry.space_group_name_H-M   'P 1'
#
loop_
_entity.id
_entity.type
_entity.pdbx_description
1 polymer ?
#
loop_
_entity_poly.entity_id
_entity_poly.type
_entity_poly.pdbx_seq_one_letter_code
_entity_poly.pdbx_strand_id
1 'polypeptide(L)'
;MNKQEFMTQLESGLKKHQIKDIEDILSDYRMHFDHQIENGKSEADISQSLGDVGSIINDYSKISTKRSLKWFDMVTVGFVAIPMLIMLYGLLISLFGATVSSWGIAVYYLFRLSTFGFMPHIPFGVHFIYVFSSFAISIMFFCLSIYLIALIRSMTQQYLVKQTIRIGHYHVKKQYQLILKYSFWVMVISFVFSYIVSALIAKSLEYWHVWEWFS
;
A
#
# COMPACT_ATOMS: atom_id res chain seq x y z
N MET A 1 -11.49 18.22 -50.45
CA MET A 1 -10.01 18.19 -50.47
C MET A 1 -9.57 16.95 -51.23
N ASN A 2 -8.41 16.96 -51.88
CA ASN A 2 -7.86 15.75 -52.50
C ASN A 2 -7.21 14.85 -51.41
N LYS A 3 -7.13 13.53 -51.62
CA LYS A 3 -6.50 12.55 -50.72
C LYS A 3 -5.09 12.99 -50.32
N GLN A 4 -4.27 13.46 -51.26
CA GLN A 4 -2.91 13.92 -50.96
C GLN A 4 -2.89 15.13 -50.03
N GLU A 5 -3.76 16.12 -50.25
CA GLU A 5 -3.83 17.32 -49.42
C GLU A 5 -4.26 17.01 -47.98
N PHE A 6 -5.22 16.10 -47.81
CA PHE A 6 -5.69 15.64 -46.51
C PHE A 6 -4.56 14.95 -45.73
N MET A 7 -3.79 14.08 -46.39
CA MET A 7 -2.71 13.34 -45.73
C MET A 7 -1.52 14.24 -45.37
N THR A 8 -1.16 15.20 -46.23
CA THR A 8 -0.09 16.16 -45.91
C THR A 8 -0.49 17.09 -44.75
N GLN A 9 -1.75 17.53 -44.70
CA GLN A 9 -2.25 18.33 -43.58
C GLN A 9 -2.29 17.53 -42.27
N LEU A 10 -2.77 16.28 -42.31
CA LEU A 10 -2.79 15.39 -41.15
C LEU A 10 -1.37 15.09 -40.66
N GLU A 11 -0.44 14.77 -41.55
CA GLU A 11 0.97 14.52 -41.21
C GLU A 11 1.63 15.75 -40.55
N SER A 12 1.46 16.93 -41.15
CA SER A 12 2.04 18.16 -40.61
C SER A 12 1.46 18.52 -39.23
N GLY A 13 0.16 18.32 -39.03
CA GLY A 13 -0.53 18.52 -37.76
C GLY A 13 -0.09 17.53 -36.67
N LEU A 14 0.01 16.25 -37.02
CA LEU A 14 0.47 15.19 -36.10
C LEU A 14 1.94 15.39 -35.70
N LYS A 15 2.81 15.81 -36.64
CA LYS A 15 4.21 16.16 -36.35
C LYS A 15 4.33 17.38 -35.44
N LYS A 16 3.52 18.42 -35.66
CA LYS A 16 3.48 19.63 -34.81
C LYS A 16 3.11 19.31 -33.36
N HIS A 17 2.25 18.30 -33.15
CA HIS A 17 1.84 17.83 -31.82
C HIS A 17 2.70 16.68 -31.26
N GLN A 18 3.81 16.31 -31.92
CA GLN A 18 4.76 15.29 -31.46
C GLN A 18 4.13 13.95 -31.04
N ILE A 19 3.12 13.49 -31.78
CA ILE A 19 2.49 12.19 -31.53
C ILE A 19 3.47 11.09 -31.99
N LYS A 20 3.60 9.99 -31.23
CA LYS A 20 4.57 8.92 -31.52
C LYS A 20 4.14 7.97 -32.65
N ASP A 21 2.83 7.78 -32.82
CA ASP A 21 2.25 6.73 -33.69
C ASP A 21 1.79 7.30 -35.05
N ILE A 22 2.56 8.24 -35.64
CA ILE A 22 2.13 8.98 -36.84
C ILE A 22 1.96 8.07 -38.06
N GLU A 23 2.91 7.15 -38.29
CA GLU A 23 2.89 6.27 -39.47
C GLU A 23 1.70 5.30 -39.44
N ASP A 24 1.39 4.73 -38.28
CA ASP A 24 0.24 3.83 -38.12
C ASP A 24 -1.08 4.56 -38.37
N ILE A 25 -1.24 5.76 -37.80
CA ILE A 25 -2.44 6.59 -38.01
C ILE A 25 -2.58 6.95 -39.49
N LEU A 26 -1.49 7.38 -40.15
CA LEU A 26 -1.52 7.68 -41.57
C LEU A 26 -1.86 6.44 -42.41
N SER A 27 -1.36 5.26 -42.04
CA SER A 27 -1.66 4.00 -42.73
C SER A 27 -3.15 3.66 -42.66
N ASP A 28 -3.77 3.78 -41.49
CA ASP A 28 -5.20 3.51 -41.28
C ASP A 28 -6.09 4.41 -42.16
N TYR A 29 -5.77 5.72 -42.21
CA TYR A 29 -6.49 6.64 -43.08
C TYR A 29 -6.24 6.37 -44.57
N ARG A 30 -5.04 5.94 -44.98
CA ARG A 30 -4.78 5.53 -46.39
C ARG A 30 -5.68 4.37 -46.79
N MET A 31 -5.72 3.33 -45.97
CA MET A 31 -6.57 2.15 -46.21
C MET A 31 -8.05 2.52 -46.28
N HIS A 32 -8.52 3.43 -45.42
CA HIS A 32 -9.90 3.89 -45.48
C HIS A 32 -10.22 4.62 -46.79
N PHE A 33 -9.33 5.49 -47.27
CA PHE A 33 -9.50 6.15 -48.56
C PHE A 33 -9.52 5.14 -49.71
N ASP A 34 -8.60 4.18 -49.74
CA ASP A 34 -8.52 3.16 -50.79
C ASP A 34 -9.78 2.30 -50.85
N HIS A 35 -10.27 1.84 -49.69
CA HIS A 35 -11.50 1.06 -49.61
C HIS A 35 -12.74 1.85 -50.05
N GLN A 36 -12.83 3.16 -49.75
CA GLN A 36 -13.99 3.96 -50.17
C GLN A 36 -13.95 4.34 -51.66
N ILE A 37 -12.76 4.46 -52.25
CA ILE A 37 -12.57 4.67 -53.69
C ILE A 37 -13.00 3.41 -54.46
N GLU A 38 -12.64 2.21 -53.98
CA GLU A 38 -13.10 0.93 -54.55
C GLU A 38 -14.63 0.79 -54.52
N ASN A 39 -15.28 1.35 -53.50
CA ASN A 39 -16.75 1.41 -53.39
C ASN A 39 -17.40 2.50 -54.25
N GLY A 40 -16.64 3.16 -55.14
CA GLY A 40 -17.15 4.12 -56.12
C GLY A 40 -17.42 5.52 -55.58
N LYS A 41 -16.89 5.89 -54.40
CA LYS A 41 -17.03 7.26 -53.86
C LYS A 41 -15.93 8.18 -54.36
N SER A 42 -16.31 9.43 -54.60
CA SER A 42 -15.41 10.53 -54.93
C SER A 42 -14.52 10.89 -53.72
N GLU A 43 -13.24 11.15 -53.98
CA GLU A 43 -12.26 11.55 -52.95
C GLU A 43 -12.69 12.80 -52.16
N ALA A 44 -13.42 13.71 -52.81
CA ALA A 44 -13.95 14.91 -52.17
C ALA A 44 -15.03 14.58 -51.12
N ASP A 45 -15.91 13.62 -51.41
CA ASP A 45 -16.98 13.20 -50.51
C ASP A 45 -16.44 12.45 -49.29
N ILE A 46 -15.37 11.67 -49.47
CA ILE A 46 -14.67 10.97 -48.39
C ILE A 46 -14.06 11.99 -47.42
N SER A 47 -13.41 13.04 -47.94
CA SER A 47 -12.83 14.10 -47.11
C SER A 47 -13.89 14.86 -46.30
N GLN A 48 -15.09 15.05 -46.86
CA GLN A 48 -16.20 15.71 -46.17
C GLN A 48 -16.84 14.80 -45.11
N SER A 49 -16.88 13.49 -45.35
CA SER A 49 -17.38 12.50 -44.38
C SER A 49 -16.45 12.32 -43.18
N LEU A 50 -15.14 12.52 -43.35
CA LEU A 50 -14.16 12.37 -42.28
C LEU A 50 -14.11 13.59 -41.35
N GLY A 51 -14.66 14.73 -41.77
CA GLY A 51 -14.73 15.95 -40.95
C GLY A 51 -13.45 16.78 -40.97
N ASP A 52 -13.33 17.71 -40.02
CA ASP A 52 -12.22 18.65 -39.93
C ASP A 52 -10.93 17.98 -39.39
N VAL A 53 -9.84 18.07 -40.15
CA VAL A 53 -8.51 17.55 -39.79
C VAL A 53 -8.04 18.11 -38.46
N GLY A 54 -8.37 19.39 -38.16
CA GLY A 54 -8.02 20.03 -36.89
C GLY A 54 -8.64 19.33 -35.67
N SER A 55 -9.88 18.86 -35.79
CA SER A 55 -10.58 18.13 -34.73
C SER A 55 -9.95 16.76 -34.46
N ILE A 56 -9.57 16.05 -35.54
CA ILE A 56 -8.90 14.75 -35.48
C ILE A 56 -7.55 14.90 -34.75
N ILE A 57 -6.73 15.89 -35.14
CA ILE A 57 -5.45 16.16 -34.51
C ILE A 57 -5.61 16.46 -33.01
N ASN A 58 -6.61 17.27 -32.65
CA ASN A 58 -6.88 17.61 -31.26
C ASN A 58 -7.26 16.37 -30.43
N ASP A 59 -8.10 15.49 -30.98
CA ASP A 59 -8.52 14.27 -30.29
C ASP A 59 -7.35 13.30 -30.09
N TYR A 60 -6.51 13.10 -31.10
CA TYR A 60 -5.28 12.31 -30.95
C TYR A 60 -4.30 12.93 -29.95
N SER A 61 -4.19 14.25 -29.88
CA SER A 61 -3.34 14.95 -28.90
C SER A 61 -3.81 14.74 -27.44
N LYS A 62 -5.14 14.75 -27.21
CA LYS A 62 -5.71 14.46 -25.89
C LYS A 62 -5.51 12.99 -25.51
N ILE A 63 -5.66 12.08 -26.46
CA ILE A 63 -5.49 10.63 -26.24
C ILE A 63 -4.04 10.28 -25.93
N SER A 64 -3.07 10.85 -26.65
CA SER A 64 -1.63 10.58 -26.44
C SER A 64 -1.15 11.05 -25.08
N THR A 65 -1.55 12.26 -24.66
CA THR A 65 -1.21 12.83 -23.34
C THR A 65 -1.84 12.01 -22.20
N LYS A 66 -3.08 11.52 -22.38
CA LYS A 66 -3.78 10.69 -21.39
C LYS A 66 -3.22 9.26 -21.32
N ARG A 67 -2.72 8.72 -22.44
CA ARG A 67 -2.04 7.42 -22.53
C ARG A 67 -0.64 7.49 -21.89
N SER A 68 0.10 8.59 -22.07
CA SER A 68 1.43 8.78 -21.47
C SER A 68 1.37 8.93 -19.95
N LEU A 69 0.32 9.51 -19.39
CA LEU A 69 0.15 9.55 -17.92
C LEU A 69 -0.26 8.18 -17.34
N LYS A 70 -1.09 7.43 -18.06
CA LYS A 70 -1.56 6.10 -17.61
C LYS A 70 -0.46 5.05 -17.48
N TRP A 71 0.55 5.03 -18.37
CA TRP A 71 1.62 4.03 -18.24
C TRP A 71 2.56 4.34 -17.08
N PHE A 72 2.88 5.62 -16.82
CA PHE A 72 3.65 6.01 -15.63
C PHE A 72 2.91 5.68 -14.34
N ASP A 73 1.60 5.92 -14.29
CA ASP A 73 0.75 5.50 -13.15
C ASP A 73 0.77 3.98 -12.96
N MET A 74 0.68 3.20 -14.04
CA MET A 74 0.69 1.74 -13.96
C MET A 74 2.05 1.19 -13.50
N VAL A 75 3.15 1.75 -14.00
CA VAL A 75 4.51 1.34 -13.63
C VAL A 75 4.85 1.73 -12.20
N THR A 76 4.48 2.94 -11.76
CA THR A 76 4.71 3.38 -10.37
C THR A 76 3.87 2.58 -9.36
N VAL A 77 2.61 2.26 -9.70
CA VAL A 77 1.77 1.39 -8.86
C VAL A 77 2.34 -0.02 -8.77
N GLY A 78 2.84 -0.59 -9.87
CA GLY A 78 3.47 -1.91 -9.85
C GLY A 78 4.76 -1.95 -9.03
N PHE A 79 5.64 -0.95 -9.21
CA PHE A 79 6.96 -0.95 -8.59
C PHE A 79 6.94 -0.55 -7.11
N VAL A 80 6.08 0.39 -6.71
CA VAL A 80 6.05 0.89 -5.32
C VAL A 80 5.00 0.16 -4.49
N ALA A 81 3.81 -0.02 -5.06
CA ALA A 81 2.65 -0.44 -4.26
C ALA A 81 2.64 -1.95 -3.98
N ILE A 82 3.14 -2.79 -4.90
CA ILE A 82 3.23 -4.25 -4.69
C ILE A 82 4.26 -4.60 -3.61
N PRO A 83 5.52 -4.10 -3.64
CA PRO A 83 6.48 -4.39 -2.58
C PRO A 83 6.03 -3.83 -1.22
N MET A 84 5.40 -2.66 -1.20
CA MET A 84 4.81 -2.09 0.01
C MET A 84 3.74 -3.02 0.61
N LEU A 85 2.86 -3.59 -0.23
CA LEU A 85 1.83 -4.52 0.20
C LEU A 85 2.45 -5.81 0.76
N ILE A 86 3.45 -6.38 0.07
CA ILE A 86 4.18 -7.58 0.51
C ILE A 86 4.83 -7.33 1.87
N MET A 87 5.51 -6.19 2.04
CA MET A 87 6.11 -5.78 3.31
C MET A 87 5.06 -5.71 4.44
N LEU A 88 3.88 -5.15 4.15
CA LEU A 88 2.81 -5.01 5.14
C LEU A 88 2.20 -6.37 5.55
N TYR A 89 2.08 -7.32 4.61
CA TYR A 89 1.73 -8.72 4.93
C TYR A 89 2.81 -9.40 5.77
N GLY A 90 4.09 -9.16 5.48
CA GLY A 90 5.21 -9.65 6.31
C GLY A 90 5.14 -9.11 7.74
N LEU A 91 4.86 -7.82 7.91
CA LEU A 91 4.66 -7.21 9.22
C LEU A 91 3.48 -7.84 9.98
N LEU A 92 2.38 -8.16 9.29
CA LEU A 92 1.23 -8.83 9.90
C LEU A 92 1.62 -10.19 10.49
N ILE A 93 2.34 -11.02 9.73
CA ILE A 93 2.81 -12.33 10.19
C ILE A 93 3.73 -12.19 11.41
N SER A 94 4.65 -11.22 11.36
CA SER A 94 5.54 -10.92 12.48
C SER A 94 4.77 -10.55 13.76
N LEU A 95 3.71 -9.74 13.65
CA LEU A 95 2.88 -9.34 14.79
C LEU A 95 2.04 -10.48 15.37
N PHE A 96 1.56 -11.41 14.55
CA PHE A 96 0.95 -12.64 15.04
C PHE A 96 1.95 -13.47 15.85
N GLY A 97 3.17 -13.63 15.36
CA GLY A 97 4.26 -14.26 16.10
C GLY A 97 4.51 -13.56 17.44
N ALA A 98 4.65 -12.24 17.44
CA ALA A 98 4.88 -11.44 18.64
C ALA A 98 3.73 -11.57 19.67
N THR A 99 2.48 -11.68 19.21
CA THR A 99 1.30 -11.87 20.06
C THR A 99 1.38 -13.20 20.80
N VAL A 100 1.66 -14.29 20.08
CA VAL A 100 1.79 -15.65 20.63
C VAL A 100 2.99 -15.74 21.56
N SER A 101 4.13 -15.17 21.19
CA SER A 101 5.33 -15.13 22.03
C SER A 101 5.06 -14.38 23.35
N SER A 102 4.44 -13.19 23.28
CA SER A 102 4.14 -12.39 24.47
C SER A 102 3.14 -13.09 25.39
N TRP A 103 2.15 -13.78 24.82
CA TRP A 103 1.22 -14.60 25.58
C TRP A 103 1.91 -15.80 26.24
N GLY A 104 2.80 -16.48 25.53
CA GLY A 104 3.60 -17.59 26.06
C GLY A 104 4.49 -17.15 27.22
N ILE A 105 5.12 -15.98 27.14
CA ILE A 105 5.90 -15.38 28.24
C ILE A 105 5.01 -15.11 29.46
N ALA A 106 3.80 -14.56 29.24
CA ALA A 106 2.86 -14.30 30.34
C ALA A 106 2.44 -15.58 31.07
N VAL A 107 2.13 -16.65 30.31
CA VAL A 107 1.78 -17.97 30.86
C VAL A 107 2.97 -18.61 31.58
N TYR A 108 4.16 -18.54 30.98
CA TYR A 108 5.40 -19.05 31.57
C TYR A 108 5.66 -18.44 32.94
N TYR A 109 5.57 -17.11 33.03
CA TYR A 109 5.69 -16.43 34.30
C TYR A 109 4.54 -16.84 35.23
N LEU A 110 3.27 -16.80 34.81
CA LEU A 110 2.12 -17.14 35.67
C LEU A 110 2.29 -18.48 36.42
N PHE A 111 2.76 -19.53 35.73
CA PHE A 111 2.96 -20.86 36.31
C PHE A 111 4.34 -21.11 36.92
N ARG A 112 5.26 -20.13 36.85
CA ARG A 112 6.65 -20.23 37.36
C ARG A 112 7.37 -21.48 36.86
N LEU A 113 7.21 -21.77 35.58
CA LEU A 113 7.89 -22.91 34.97
C LEU A 113 9.40 -22.65 35.00
N SER A 114 10.21 -23.59 35.47
CA SER A 114 11.69 -23.46 35.46
C SER A 114 12.33 -24.13 34.24
N THR A 115 11.55 -24.36 33.18
CA THR A 115 11.95 -25.16 32.02
C THR A 115 13.01 -24.48 31.15
N PHE A 116 13.04 -23.14 31.12
CA PHE A 116 13.94 -22.38 30.27
C PHE A 116 15.08 -21.75 31.08
N GLY A 117 16.31 -22.23 30.87
CA GLY A 117 17.50 -21.71 31.56
C GLY A 117 17.92 -20.28 31.16
N PHE A 118 17.35 -19.73 30.08
CA PHE A 118 17.61 -18.35 29.66
C PHE A 118 16.68 -17.32 30.32
N MET A 119 15.62 -17.77 30.99
CA MET A 119 14.64 -16.86 31.56
C MET A 119 15.14 -16.32 32.91
N PRO A 120 15.20 -14.99 33.09
CA PRO A 120 15.72 -14.40 34.31
C PRO A 120 14.80 -14.69 35.50
N HIS A 121 15.40 -14.89 36.68
CA HIS A 121 14.66 -15.07 37.91
C HIS A 121 14.04 -13.74 38.34
N ILE A 122 12.72 -13.72 38.52
CA ILE A 122 11.97 -12.54 38.97
C ILE A 122 11.54 -12.76 40.44
N PRO A 123 11.78 -11.80 41.36
CA PRO A 123 11.40 -11.95 42.75
C PRO A 123 9.87 -12.02 42.94
N PHE A 124 9.44 -12.72 44.00
CA PHE A 124 8.04 -13.11 44.22
C PHE A 124 7.03 -11.94 44.17
N GLY A 125 7.41 -10.75 44.65
CA GLY A 125 6.50 -9.60 44.77
C GLY A 125 6.17 -8.89 43.44
N VAL A 126 7.12 -8.79 42.52
CA VAL A 126 6.96 -8.05 41.24
C VAL A 126 6.41 -8.92 40.11
N HIS A 127 6.44 -10.23 40.31
CA HIS A 127 6.08 -11.22 39.30
C HIS A 127 4.72 -10.99 38.63
N PHE A 128 3.69 -10.71 39.43
CA PHE A 128 2.33 -10.45 38.92
C PHE A 128 2.26 -9.22 38.01
N ILE A 129 3.11 -8.22 38.25
CA ILE A 129 3.16 -6.99 37.44
C ILE A 129 3.77 -7.28 36.07
N TYR A 130 4.80 -8.13 36.01
CA TYR A 130 5.38 -8.58 34.74
C TYR A 130 4.38 -9.43 33.93
N VAL A 131 3.66 -10.35 34.58
CA VAL A 131 2.60 -11.15 33.94
C VAL A 131 1.54 -10.22 33.33
N PHE A 132 1.05 -9.26 34.11
CA PHE A 132 0.05 -8.30 33.64
C PHE A 132 0.57 -7.46 32.46
N SER A 133 1.82 -7.02 32.53
CA SER A 133 2.45 -6.24 31.45
C SER A 133 2.63 -7.06 30.17
N SER A 134 3.04 -8.33 30.27
CA SER A 134 3.13 -9.24 29.11
C SER A 134 1.77 -9.52 28.47
N PHE A 135 0.70 -9.66 29.27
CA PHE A 135 -0.67 -9.75 28.75
C PHE A 135 -1.10 -8.46 28.04
N ALA A 136 -0.80 -7.28 28.61
CA ALA A 136 -1.12 -6.00 28.00
C ALA A 136 -0.41 -5.81 26.66
N ILE A 137 0.86 -6.21 26.55
CA ILE A 137 1.61 -6.22 25.28
C ILE A 137 0.98 -7.16 24.26
N SER A 138 0.59 -8.38 24.67
CA SER A 138 -0.07 -9.35 23.78
C SER A 138 -1.40 -8.79 23.23
N ILE A 139 -2.22 -8.18 24.08
CA ILE A 139 -3.49 -7.54 23.66
C ILE A 139 -3.23 -6.38 22.70
N MET A 140 -2.19 -5.58 22.94
CA MET A 140 -1.81 -4.46 22.08
C MET A 140 -1.39 -4.95 20.69
N PHE A 141 -0.53 -5.97 20.59
CA PHE A 141 -0.15 -6.56 19.31
C PHE A 141 -1.33 -7.21 18.59
N PHE A 142 -2.23 -7.87 19.31
CA PHE A 142 -3.45 -8.42 18.73
C PHE A 142 -4.35 -7.33 18.13
N CYS A 143 -4.57 -6.23 18.86
CA CYS A 143 -5.35 -5.08 18.37
C CYS A 143 -4.68 -4.43 17.15
N LEU A 144 -3.35 -4.32 17.14
CA LEU A 144 -2.58 -3.79 16.01
C LEU A 144 -2.71 -4.70 14.79
N SER A 145 -2.68 -6.01 14.96
CA SER A 145 -2.90 -6.99 13.88
C SER A 145 -4.28 -6.83 13.25
N ILE A 146 -5.33 -6.67 14.05
CA ILE A 146 -6.70 -6.41 13.52
C ILE A 146 -6.74 -5.09 12.73
N TYR A 147 -6.12 -4.04 13.25
CA TYR A 147 -6.03 -2.75 12.56
C TYR A 147 -5.31 -2.88 11.21
N LEU A 148 -4.18 -3.61 11.17
CA LEU A 148 -3.43 -3.86 9.94
C LEU A 148 -4.19 -4.71 8.94
N ILE A 149 -4.95 -5.73 9.38
CA ILE A 149 -5.83 -6.50 8.50
C ILE A 149 -6.86 -5.59 7.83
N ALA A 150 -7.49 -4.69 8.59
CA ALA A 150 -8.44 -3.73 8.04
C ALA A 150 -7.77 -2.78 7.03
N LEU A 151 -6.55 -2.32 7.31
CA LEU A 151 -5.76 -1.46 6.42
C LEU A 151 -5.37 -2.20 5.13
N ILE A 152 -4.77 -3.39 5.24
CA ILE A 152 -4.37 -4.24 4.12
C ILE A 152 -5.58 -4.55 3.25
N ARG A 153 -6.72 -4.95 3.85
CA ARG A 153 -7.95 -5.23 3.09
C ARG A 153 -8.42 -4.01 2.31
N SER A 154 -8.36 -2.81 2.91
CA SER A 154 -8.69 -1.57 2.20
C SER A 154 -7.73 -1.28 1.05
N MET A 155 -6.43 -1.56 1.20
CA MET A 155 -5.42 -1.38 0.15
C MET A 155 -5.61 -2.38 -0.99
N THR A 156 -5.80 -3.66 -0.67
CA THR A 156 -6.00 -4.74 -1.65
C THR A 156 -7.27 -4.52 -2.48
N GLN A 157 -8.37 -4.06 -1.87
CA GLN A 157 -9.59 -3.74 -2.62
C GLN A 157 -9.40 -2.57 -3.59
N GLN A 158 -8.64 -1.54 -3.22
CA GLN A 158 -8.33 -0.44 -4.13
C GLN A 158 -7.44 -0.89 -5.28
N TYR A 159 -6.43 -1.72 -4.98
CA TYR A 159 -5.55 -2.28 -6.00
C TYR A 159 -6.32 -3.13 -7.02
N LEU A 160 -7.17 -4.06 -6.55
CA LEU A 160 -7.95 -4.94 -7.43
C LEU A 160 -8.99 -4.20 -8.26
N VAL A 161 -9.68 -3.21 -7.69
CA VAL A 161 -10.79 -2.53 -8.36
C VAL A 161 -10.32 -1.38 -9.26
N LYS A 162 -9.32 -0.61 -8.84
CA LYS A 162 -8.94 0.65 -9.51
C LYS A 162 -7.58 0.59 -10.22
N GLN A 163 -6.78 -0.46 -10.00
CA GLN A 163 -5.39 -0.57 -10.49
C GLN A 163 -4.51 0.64 -10.12
N THR A 164 -4.96 1.46 -9.17
CA THR A 164 -4.26 2.64 -8.66
C THR A 164 -4.39 2.64 -7.15
N ILE A 165 -3.27 2.59 -6.43
CA ILE A 165 -3.28 2.79 -4.99
C ILE A 165 -3.24 4.29 -4.72
N ARG A 166 -4.37 4.89 -4.32
CA ARG A 166 -4.37 6.28 -3.82
C ARG A 166 -3.96 6.26 -2.36
N ILE A 167 -2.72 6.64 -2.11
CA ILE A 167 -2.16 6.79 -0.77
C ILE A 167 -3.03 7.79 0.02
N GLY A 168 -3.51 7.39 1.20
CA GLY A 168 -4.16 8.30 2.17
C GLY A 168 -5.68 8.21 2.27
N HIS A 169 -6.40 7.55 1.36
CA HIS A 169 -7.86 7.35 1.46
C HIS A 169 -8.20 5.95 1.98
N TYR A 170 -7.70 5.61 3.16
CA TYR A 170 -8.03 4.33 3.81
C TYR A 170 -9.04 4.57 4.92
N HIS A 171 -10.23 4.00 4.76
CA HIS A 171 -11.30 4.12 5.74
C HIS A 171 -11.24 2.94 6.71
N VAL A 172 -10.45 3.09 7.77
CA VAL A 172 -10.53 2.20 8.93
C VAL A 172 -11.67 2.66 9.84
N LYS A 173 -12.51 1.74 10.31
CA LYS A 173 -13.60 2.08 11.24
C LYS A 173 -13.02 2.70 12.52
N LYS A 174 -13.63 3.79 13.00
CA LYS A 174 -13.21 4.51 14.23
C LYS A 174 -13.08 3.58 15.46
N GLN A 175 -13.89 2.53 15.54
CA GLN A 175 -13.85 1.56 16.63
C GLN A 175 -12.46 0.90 16.77
N TYR A 176 -11.85 0.46 15.65
CA TYR A 176 -10.52 -0.15 15.68
C TYR A 176 -9.42 0.84 16.08
N GLN A 177 -9.56 2.11 15.68
CA GLN A 177 -8.62 3.17 16.07
C GLN A 177 -8.70 3.47 17.57
N LEU A 178 -9.91 3.50 18.13
CA LEU A 178 -10.12 3.72 19.55
C LEU A 178 -9.56 2.56 20.38
N ILE A 179 -9.87 1.31 20.01
CA ILE A 179 -9.37 0.12 20.70
C ILE A 179 -7.83 0.11 20.68
N LEU A 180 -7.22 0.34 19.51
CA LEU A 180 -5.75 0.40 19.41
C LEU A 180 -5.16 1.50 20.30
N LYS A 181 -5.75 2.69 20.30
CA LYS A 181 -5.31 3.82 21.13
C LYS A 181 -5.37 3.48 22.62
N TYR A 182 -6.47 2.91 23.10
CA TYR A 182 -6.60 2.55 24.51
C TYR A 182 -5.65 1.42 24.90
N SER A 183 -5.56 0.35 24.10
CA SER A 183 -4.63 -0.75 24.35
C SER A 183 -3.17 -0.27 24.37
N PHE A 184 -2.81 0.69 23.51
CA PHE A 184 -1.48 1.32 23.52
C PHE A 184 -1.21 2.05 24.83
N TRP A 185 -2.13 2.90 25.30
CA TRP A 185 -1.95 3.60 26.57
C TRP A 185 -1.88 2.66 27.76
N VAL A 186 -2.72 1.62 27.80
CA VAL A 186 -2.69 0.60 28.86
C VAL A 186 -1.34 -0.11 28.89
N MET A 187 -0.81 -0.51 27.73
CA MET A 187 0.50 -1.13 27.62
C MET A 187 1.62 -0.21 28.14
N VAL A 188 1.63 1.06 27.71
CA VAL A 188 2.65 2.04 28.14
C VAL A 188 2.60 2.27 29.64
N ILE A 189 1.41 2.49 30.20
CA ILE A 189 1.24 2.72 31.64
C ILE A 189 1.70 1.49 32.44
N SER A 190 1.29 0.29 32.02
CA SER A 190 1.70 -0.96 32.67
C SER A 190 3.20 -1.15 32.64
N PHE A 191 3.85 -0.88 31.51
CA PHE A 191 5.29 -1.06 31.34
C PHE A 191 6.09 -0.08 32.22
N VAL A 192 5.70 1.20 32.23
CA VAL A 192 6.32 2.22 33.08
C VAL A 192 6.12 1.89 34.56
N PHE A 193 4.91 1.47 34.94
CA PHE A 193 4.61 1.06 36.30
C PHE A 193 5.45 -0.15 36.73
N SER A 194 5.58 -1.16 35.87
CA SER A 194 6.44 -2.32 36.12
C SER A 194 7.88 -1.92 36.35
N TYR A 195 8.41 -1.00 35.55
CA TYR A 195 9.78 -0.50 35.71
C TYR A 195 9.98 0.20 37.06
N ILE A 196 9.09 1.14 37.40
CA ILE A 196 9.19 1.92 38.65
C ILE A 196 9.16 1.00 39.87
N VAL A 197 8.23 0.04 39.89
CA VAL A 197 8.10 -0.90 41.02
C VAL A 197 9.33 -1.79 41.14
N SER A 198 9.89 -2.27 40.03
CA SER A 198 11.13 -3.05 40.02
C SER A 198 12.32 -2.25 40.55
N ALA A 199 12.48 -1.00 40.13
CA ALA A 199 13.55 -0.13 40.60
C ALA A 199 13.45 0.16 42.10
N LEU A 200 12.24 0.39 42.62
CA LEU A 200 12.01 0.63 44.05
C LEU A 200 12.33 -0.61 44.90
N ILE A 201 11.95 -1.81 44.44
CA ILE A 201 12.18 -3.06 45.18
C ILE A 201 13.66 -3.45 45.18
N ALA A 202 14.36 -3.27 44.05
CA ALA A 202 15.80 -3.50 43.99
C ALA A 202 16.62 -2.39 44.66
N LYS A 203 16.00 -1.26 45.03
CA LYS A 203 16.66 -0.04 45.53
C LYS A 203 17.77 0.46 44.60
N SER A 204 17.65 0.16 43.31
CA SER A 204 18.60 0.49 42.25
C SER A 204 17.85 0.72 40.95
N LEU A 205 18.30 1.69 40.16
CA LEU A 205 17.77 1.92 38.80
C LEU A 205 18.11 0.74 37.87
N GLU A 206 19.21 0.05 38.15
CA GLU A 206 19.69 -1.12 37.42
C GLU A 206 19.28 -2.41 38.14
N TYR A 207 17.97 -2.57 38.37
CA TYR A 207 17.43 -3.70 39.11
C TYR A 207 17.79 -5.07 38.50
N TRP A 208 18.05 -5.12 37.20
CA TRP A 208 18.45 -6.34 36.48
C TRP A 208 19.84 -6.85 36.90
N HIS A 209 20.75 -5.97 37.34
CA HIS A 209 22.04 -6.39 37.90
C HIS A 209 21.88 -6.94 39.32
N VAL A 210 20.99 -6.34 40.12
CA VAL A 210 20.68 -6.80 41.49
C VAL A 210 20.01 -8.17 41.48
N TRP A 211 19.24 -8.48 40.44
CA TRP A 211 18.54 -9.76 40.28
C TRP A 211 19.32 -10.77 39.43
N GLU A 212 20.57 -10.49 39.10
CA GLU A 212 21.47 -11.44 38.42
C GLU A 212 20.89 -11.94 37.07
N TRP A 213 20.22 -11.07 36.32
CA TRP A 213 19.59 -11.44 35.04
C TRP A 213 20.59 -11.83 33.93
N PHE A 214 21.86 -11.44 34.10
CA PHE A 214 22.91 -11.58 33.09
C PHE A 214 24.18 -12.28 33.61
N SER A 215 24.11 -12.93 34.78
CA SER A 215 25.21 -13.72 35.33
C SER A 215 25.19 -15.15 34.81
#